data_AF-A0A6P0MGB4-F1
#
_entry.id   AF-A0A6P0MGB4-F1
#
_cell.length_a   1.000
_cell.length_b   1.000
_cell.length_c   1.000
_cell.angle_alpha   90.00
_cell.angle_beta   90.00
_cell.angle_gamma   90.00
#
_symmetry.space_group_name_H-M   'P 1'
#
loop_
_entity.id
_entity.type
_entity.pdbx_description
1 polymer ?
#
loop_
_entity_poly.entity_id
_entity_poly.type
_entity_poly.pdbx_seq_one_letter_code
_entity_poly.pdbx_strand_id
1 'polypeptide(L)'
;MKNNTNVLLEQVLTHIETNNPYKRQARIIRILREMKGLDQKELGCLLGVDHSTVSRYERLGCNDFQVLCRLSEVFDSSLDVFKV
;
A
#
# COMPACT_ATOMS: atom_id res chain seq x y z
N MET A 1 0.93 -1.58 -30.79
CA MET A 1 0.24 -2.19 -29.63
C MET A 1 1.12 -1.92 -28.41
N LYS A 2 0.66 -1.11 -27.45
CA LYS A 2 1.46 -0.84 -26.24
C LYS A 2 1.45 -2.10 -25.36
N ASN A 3 2.63 -2.63 -25.03
CA ASN A 3 2.76 -3.83 -24.19
C ASN A 3 2.16 -3.57 -22.80
N ASN A 4 1.43 -4.55 -22.25
CA ASN A 4 0.67 -4.45 -20.99
C ASN A 4 1.51 -3.94 -19.80
N THR A 5 2.81 -4.26 -19.78
CA THR A 5 3.78 -3.83 -18.77
C THR A 5 4.06 -2.32 -18.80
N ASN A 6 3.99 -1.68 -19.98
CA ASN A 6 4.22 -0.23 -20.12
C ASN A 6 3.02 0.58 -19.60
N VAL A 7 1.80 0.04 -19.70
CA VAL A 7 0.59 0.70 -19.17
C VAL A 7 0.59 0.67 -17.64
N LEU A 8 0.99 -0.46 -17.04
CA LEU A 8 1.11 -0.57 -15.58
C LEU A 8 2.19 0.37 -15.02
N LEU A 9 3.35 0.45 -15.69
CA LEU A 9 4.44 1.36 -15.29
C LEU A 9 4.04 2.84 -15.44
N GLU A 10 3.40 3.22 -16.55
CA GLU A 10 2.89 4.58 -16.76
C GLU A 10 1.83 4.97 -15.71
N GLN A 11 0.93 4.03 -15.35
CA GLN A 11 -0.06 4.22 -14.28
C GLN A 11 0.58 4.34 -12.89
N VAL A 12 1.61 3.54 -12.61
CA VAL A 12 2.38 3.63 -11.36
C VAL A 12 3.15 4.94 -11.28
N LEU A 13 3.77 5.40 -12.39
CA LEU A 13 4.58 6.62 -12.44
C LEU A 13 3.76 7.91 -12.35
N THR A 14 2.59 7.98 -12.98
CA THR A 14 1.70 9.18 -12.90
C THR A 14 1.12 9.43 -11.50
N HIS A 15 1.21 8.47 -10.58
CA HIS A 15 0.61 8.59 -9.23
C HIS A 15 1.62 8.89 -8.11
N ILE A 16 2.92 8.99 -8.41
CA ILE A 16 3.95 9.32 -7.41
C ILE A 16 3.92 10.83 -7.06
N GLU A 17 3.26 11.66 -7.88
CA GLU A 17 3.15 13.12 -7.73
C GLU A 17 2.05 13.57 -6.73
N THR A 18 2.08 13.14 -5.47
CA THR A 18 1.29 13.85 -4.45
C THR A 18 2.16 14.49 -3.40
N ASN A 19 2.07 15.81 -3.31
CA ASN A 19 2.65 16.63 -2.24
C ASN A 19 2.06 16.32 -0.83
N ASN A 20 1.14 15.37 -0.71
CA ASN A 20 0.63 14.87 0.57
C ASN A 20 1.21 13.47 0.84
N PRO A 21 2.14 13.34 1.81
CA PRO A 21 2.84 12.09 2.06
C PRO A 21 1.93 10.98 2.59
N TYR A 22 0.83 11.31 3.29
CA TYR A 22 -0.17 10.32 3.73
C TYR A 22 -0.91 9.70 2.54
N LYS A 23 -1.20 10.48 1.49
CA LYS A 23 -1.77 9.95 0.24
C LYS A 23 -0.80 9.05 -0.50
N ARG A 24 0.51 9.29 -0.39
CA ARG A 24 1.53 8.40 -0.97
C ARG A 24 1.55 7.07 -0.23
N GLN A 25 1.67 7.10 1.10
CA GLN A 25 1.66 5.90 1.94
C GLN A 25 0.39 5.05 1.72
N ALA A 26 -0.78 5.67 1.75
CA ALA A 26 -2.06 4.99 1.53
C ALA A 26 -2.11 4.22 0.20
N ARG A 27 -1.61 4.84 -0.88
CA ARG A 27 -1.54 4.20 -2.20
C ARG A 27 -0.53 3.09 -2.28
N ILE A 28 0.63 3.24 -1.64
CA ILE A 28 1.64 2.18 -1.57
C ILE A 28 1.06 0.93 -0.91
N ILE A 29 0.37 1.09 0.23
CA ILE A 29 -0.28 -0.04 0.92
C ILE A 29 -1.23 -0.77 -0.04
N ARG A 30 -2.07 -0.02 -0.76
CA ARG A 30 -3.02 -0.58 -1.73
C ARG A 30 -2.33 -1.31 -2.88
N ILE A 31 -1.32 -0.68 -3.50
CA ILE A 31 -0.59 -1.26 -4.63
C ILE A 31 0.10 -2.55 -4.21
N LEU A 32 0.79 -2.57 -3.07
CA LEU A 32 1.48 -3.77 -2.58
C LEU A 32 0.49 -4.88 -2.25
N ARG A 33 -0.66 -4.56 -1.65
CA ARG A 33 -1.74 -5.53 -1.41
C ARG A 33 -2.22 -6.16 -2.72
N GLU A 34 -2.56 -5.34 -3.70
CA GLU A 34 -3.08 -5.78 -5.00
C GLU A 34 -2.03 -6.58 -5.78
N MET A 35 -0.75 -6.17 -5.75
CA MET A 35 0.36 -6.92 -6.35
C MET A 35 0.57 -8.29 -5.72
N LYS A 36 0.28 -8.43 -4.41
CA LYS A 36 0.32 -9.70 -3.70
C LYS A 36 -0.96 -10.54 -3.89
N GLY A 37 -1.95 -10.02 -4.62
CA GLY A 37 -3.22 -10.69 -4.91
C GLY A 37 -4.17 -10.80 -3.72
N LEU A 38 -3.98 -9.96 -2.69
CA LEU A 38 -4.76 -10.02 -1.46
C LEU A 38 -5.99 -9.10 -1.54
N ASP A 39 -7.12 -9.55 -0.98
CA ASP A 39 -8.21 -8.65 -0.63
C ASP A 39 -7.93 -7.91 0.70
N GLN A 40 -8.76 -6.92 1.05
CA GLN A 40 -8.57 -6.12 2.27
C GLN A 40 -8.78 -6.93 3.56
N LYS A 41 -9.59 -8.00 3.51
CA LYS A 41 -9.84 -8.87 4.65
C LYS A 41 -8.64 -9.77 4.90
N GLU A 42 -8.05 -10.33 3.85
CA GLU A 42 -6.83 -11.15 3.93
C GLU A 42 -5.65 -10.33 4.46
N LEU A 43 -5.45 -9.12 3.95
CA LEU A 43 -4.44 -8.22 4.53
C LEU A 43 -4.76 -7.88 5.98
N GLY A 44 -6.03 -7.66 6.32
CA GLY A 44 -6.46 -7.44 7.71
C GLY A 44 -6.06 -8.59 8.63
N CYS A 45 -6.32 -9.83 8.22
CA CYS A 45 -5.90 -11.03 8.95
C CYS A 45 -4.38 -11.07 9.18
N LEU A 46 -3.57 -10.77 8.15
CA LEU A 46 -2.10 -10.74 8.26
C LEU A 46 -1.60 -9.64 9.20
N LEU A 47 -2.27 -8.49 9.20
CA LEU A 47 -1.93 -7.36 10.06
C LEU A 47 -2.53 -7.48 11.46
N GLY A 48 -3.46 -8.41 11.70
CA GLY A 48 -4.20 -8.54 12.95
C GLY A 48 -5.21 -7.41 13.18
N VAL A 49 -5.82 -6.89 12.11
CA VAL A 49 -6.84 -5.82 12.15
C VAL A 49 -8.04 -6.17 11.26
N ASP A 50 -9.16 -5.48 11.42
CA ASP A 50 -10.33 -5.67 10.56
C ASP A 50 -10.15 -5.07 9.15
N HIS A 51 -10.86 -5.61 8.16
CA HIS A 51 -10.86 -5.12 6.77
C HIS A 51 -11.20 -3.62 6.66
N SER A 52 -12.10 -3.10 7.51
CA SER A 52 -12.45 -1.67 7.54
C SER A 52 -11.27 -0.79 7.95
N THR A 53 -10.39 -1.32 8.80
CA THR A 53 -9.15 -0.66 9.22
C THR A 53 -8.15 -0.61 8.06
N VAL A 54 -8.03 -1.70 7.29
CA VAL A 54 -7.24 -1.70 6.05
C VAL A 54 -7.76 -0.69 5.04
N SER A 55 -9.08 -0.65 4.81
CA SER A 55 -9.72 0.34 3.94
C SER A 55 -9.42 1.79 4.38
N ARG A 56 -9.38 2.05 5.69
CA ARG A 56 -8.96 3.34 6.25
C ARG A 56 -7.49 3.65 5.92
N TYR A 57 -6.58 2.69 6.10
CA TYR A 57 -5.16 2.86 5.77
C TYR A 57 -4.95 3.20 4.29
N GLU A 58 -5.68 2.55 3.39
CA GLU A 58 -5.59 2.78 1.93
C GLU A 58 -6.20 4.11 1.48
N ARG A 59 -6.91 4.81 2.36
CA ARG A 59 -7.49 6.13 2.09
C ARG A 59 -6.75 7.28 2.77
N LEU A 60 -6.36 7.07 4.03
CA LEU A 60 -5.88 8.13 4.93
C LEU A 60 -4.44 7.94 5.39
N GLY A 61 -3.83 6.78 5.12
CA GLY A 61 -2.55 6.38 5.69
C GLY A 61 -2.68 5.75 7.08
N CYS A 62 -1.54 5.33 7.61
CA CYS A 62 -1.36 4.67 8.89
C CYS A 62 -0.18 5.30 9.64
N ASN A 63 -0.41 5.72 10.88
CA ASN A 63 0.63 6.25 11.77
C ASN A 63 0.99 5.28 12.91
N ASP A 64 0.41 4.08 12.90
CA ASP A 64 0.70 3.06 13.88
C ASP A 64 1.98 2.32 13.48
N PHE A 65 3.06 2.59 14.22
CA PHE A 65 4.37 2.02 13.96
C PHE A 65 4.37 0.48 13.94
N GLN A 66 3.58 -0.18 14.81
CA GLN A 66 3.53 -1.65 14.83
C GLN A 66 2.88 -2.21 13.57
N VAL A 67 1.89 -1.51 13.03
CA VAL A 67 1.25 -1.87 11.76
C VAL A 67 2.23 -1.63 10.61
N LEU A 68 3.00 -0.53 10.64
CA LEU A 68 4.03 -0.26 9.63
C LEU A 68 5.11 -1.36 9.61
N CYS A 69 5.55 -1.85 10.78
CA CYS A 69 6.47 -2.99 10.86
C CYS A 69 5.86 -4.27 10.25
N ARG A 70 4.60 -4.57 10.59
CA ARG A 70 3.90 -5.73 10.01
C ARG A 70 3.72 -5.59 8.49
N LEU A 71 3.45 -4.39 7.99
CA LEU A 71 3.39 -4.12 6.55
C LEU A 71 4.75 -4.38 5.87
N SER A 72 5.86 -3.94 6.48
CA SER A 72 7.19 -4.25 5.95
C SER A 72 7.48 -5.75 5.90
N GLU A 73 7.07 -6.51 6.91
CA GLU A 73 7.22 -7.97 6.95
C GLU A 73 6.32 -8.66 5.91
N VAL A 74 5.04 -8.29 5.85
CA VAL A 74 4.08 -8.85 4.90
C VAL A 74 4.52 -8.60 3.46
N PHE A 75 5.13 -7.46 3.16
CA PHE A 75 5.51 -7.09 1.79
C PHE A 75 7.00 -7.24 1.49
N ASP A 76 7.79 -7.82 2.41
CA ASP A 76 9.25 -7.98 2.28
C ASP A 76 9.93 -6.70 1.78
N SER A 77 9.68 -5.58 2.48
CA SER A 77 10.06 -4.24 2.04
C SER A 77 10.65 -3.42 3.20
N SER A 78 11.46 -2.40 2.89
CA SER A 78 11.95 -1.47 3.91
C SER A 78 10.80 -0.65 4.51
N LEU A 79 10.86 -0.40 5.83
CA LEU A 79 9.93 0.49 6.52
C LEU A 79 9.86 1.89 5.88
N ASP A 80 10.96 2.35 5.27
CA ASP A 80 11.05 3.65 4.59
C ASP A 80 10.04 3.80 3.45
N VAL A 81 9.62 2.69 2.85
CA VAL A 81 8.59 2.66 1.81
C VAL A 81 7.27 3.26 2.32
N PHE A 82 6.96 3.04 3.61
CA PHE A 82 5.74 3.50 4.26
C PHE A 82 5.91 4.76 5.09
N LYS A 83 7.11 5.34 5.18
CA LYS A 83 7.28 6.59 5.94
C LYS A 83 6.59 7.75 5.22
N VAL A 84 5.99 8.62 6.03
CA VAL A 84 5.31 9.86 5.65
C VAL A 84 6.24 11.03 5.94
#